data_AF-A0A812P954-F1
#
_entry.id   AF-A0A812P954-F1
#
_cell.length_a   1.000
_cell.length_b   1.000
_cell.length_c   1.000
_cell.angle_alpha   90.00
_cell.angle_beta   90.00
_cell.angle_gamma   90.00
#
_symmetry.space_group_name_H-M   'P 1'
#
loop_
_entity.id
_entity.type
_entity.pdbx_description
1 polymer ?
#
loop_
_entity_poly.entity_id
_entity_poly.type
_entity_poly.pdbx_seq_one_letter_code
_entity_poly.pdbx_strand_id
1 'polypeptide(L)'
;MSIPEAVNRRHRDLERNSPGLIKELASRGCTKLEERREQVLFRQSDPPNNCYILLEGSVEVYIYKKTKEKGIGLLRKDDTPTPRGQEPTDKKTTLTEAHLLWKQAKEAEKENKKRGLTTKKNGLKNKFDPWPGEFTRYKTSEGFSTFAQDSKMGKLVTTLKPGAVVGELGLRNSEPRAATIRCAENCKFLVVGKNIFLEVLKECLAMMRFFNVNLPGLIRLEYTNGVHPCVHFQERVFPPQFEFMIEGIVSAEPAAYLIRDGSVRFQRHKYASENWAYAHRHTPLTRSRLPDLPAYSQYSTSSRRNRRLLNMKKEGQTSLVCSFRSQPADFGDETEAAKFYKLLDDPGRPQTGAPESRLLTCDVIKEPRLFCTMPFLPLSVAEPFSVKATTAVNAFHLGGASVEKMPVMLLKAMREDLFRETSDRVKANDLDPFPMPLDLRPATSAQSEVCL
;
A
#
# COMPACT_ATOMS: atom_id res chain seq x y z
N MET A 1 -2.38 13.52 20.72
CA MET A 1 -1.05 13.23 21.28
C MET A 1 -0.03 13.43 20.18
N SER A 2 0.91 14.36 20.35
CA SER A 2 2.01 14.57 19.41
C SER A 2 3.03 13.43 19.53
N ILE A 3 3.33 12.77 18.42
CA ILE A 3 4.37 11.73 18.36
C ILE A 3 5.73 12.41 18.60
N PRO A 4 6.62 11.88 19.46
CA PRO A 4 7.95 12.46 19.69
C PRO A 4 8.74 12.64 18.38
N GLU A 5 9.39 13.79 18.20
CA GLU A 5 10.09 14.16 16.95
C GLU A 5 11.10 13.11 16.46
N ALA A 6 11.79 12.43 17.38
CA ALA A 6 12.78 11.41 17.05
C ALA A 6 12.17 10.18 16.33
N VAL A 7 10.96 9.78 16.72
CA VAL A 7 10.19 8.70 16.06
C VAL A 7 9.77 9.17 14.67
N ASN A 8 9.37 10.44 14.56
CA ASN A 8 9.01 11.06 13.30
C ASN A 8 10.18 11.10 12.29
N ARG A 9 11.43 11.29 12.73
CA ARG A 9 12.61 11.27 11.84
C ARG A 9 12.82 9.88 11.24
N ARG A 10 12.84 8.82 12.05
CA ARG A 10 13.07 7.45 11.55
C ARG A 10 11.97 6.96 10.60
N HIS A 11 10.72 7.33 10.87
CA HIS A 11 9.60 7.01 9.97
C HIS A 11 9.73 7.71 8.62
N ARG A 12 10.15 8.98 8.63
CA ARG A 12 10.41 9.72 7.38
C ARG A 12 11.52 9.07 6.57
N ASP A 13 12.58 8.58 7.22
CA ASP A 13 13.67 7.89 6.52
C ASP A 13 13.20 6.57 5.89
N LEU A 14 12.35 5.82 6.58
CA LEU A 14 11.82 4.56 6.05
C LEU A 14 10.94 4.78 4.81
N GLU A 15 10.00 5.72 4.88
CA GLU A 15 9.12 6.05 3.75
C GLU A 15 9.89 6.69 2.59
N ARG A 16 10.91 7.50 2.90
CA ARG A 16 11.81 8.09 1.89
C ARG A 16 12.60 7.03 1.14
N ASN A 17 13.09 6.01 1.83
CA ASN A 17 13.89 4.93 1.26
C ASN A 17 13.05 3.83 0.59
N SER A 18 11.79 3.68 0.99
CA SER A 18 10.91 2.63 0.48
C SER A 18 9.48 3.16 0.46
N PRO A 19 9.12 3.89 -0.59
CA PRO A 19 7.83 4.54 -0.58
C PRO A 19 6.64 3.62 -0.75
N GLY A 20 5.52 4.02 -0.14
CA GLY A 20 4.32 3.20 -0.07
C GLY A 20 4.42 2.09 0.99
N LEU A 21 5.61 1.84 1.55
CA LEU A 21 5.83 0.79 2.54
C LEU A 21 4.93 0.98 3.76
N ILE A 22 4.83 2.20 4.31
CA ILE A 22 3.98 2.42 5.50
C ILE A 22 2.51 2.19 5.15
N LYS A 23 2.05 2.68 3.99
CA LYS A 23 0.67 2.50 3.53
C LYS A 23 0.32 1.02 3.36
N GLU A 24 1.20 0.25 2.73
CA GLU A 24 1.00 -1.19 2.50
C GLU A 24 1.10 -2.02 3.79
N LEU A 25 2.00 -1.66 4.71
CA LEU A 25 2.05 -2.30 6.02
C LEU A 25 0.77 -2.03 6.82
N ALA A 26 0.29 -0.79 6.81
CA ALA A 26 -0.94 -0.42 7.49
C ALA A 26 -2.18 -1.14 6.92
N SER A 27 -2.23 -1.36 5.59
CA SER A 27 -3.37 -2.01 4.93
C SER A 27 -3.36 -3.54 5.08
N ARG A 28 -2.18 -4.17 5.11
CA ARG A 28 -2.04 -5.64 5.04
C ARG A 28 -1.60 -6.31 6.33
N GLY A 29 -0.83 -5.62 7.17
CA GLY A 29 0.11 -6.30 8.08
C GLY A 29 0.08 -5.91 9.54
N CYS A 30 -0.64 -4.85 9.89
CA CYS A 30 -0.67 -4.35 11.24
C CYS A 30 -1.85 -4.97 12.02
N THR A 31 -1.56 -5.71 13.09
CA THR A 31 -2.59 -6.19 14.02
C THR A 31 -2.56 -5.39 15.33
N LYS A 32 -3.71 -5.22 15.97
CA LYS A 32 -3.77 -4.65 17.32
C LYS A 32 -3.57 -5.76 18.34
N LEU A 33 -2.75 -5.50 19.35
CA LEU A 33 -2.51 -6.41 20.45
C LEU A 33 -2.70 -5.65 21.77
N GLU A 34 -3.45 -6.23 22.70
CA GLU A 34 -3.62 -5.70 24.05
C GLU A 34 -2.99 -6.67 25.03
N GLU A 35 -2.11 -6.16 25.90
CA GLU A 35 -1.44 -6.98 26.90
C GLU A 35 -1.56 -6.33 28.27
N ARG A 36 -1.78 -7.16 29.30
CA ARG A 36 -1.89 -6.65 30.67
C ARG A 36 -0.53 -6.32 31.27
N ARG A 37 -0.57 -5.55 32.36
CA ARG A 37 0.58 -5.35 33.24
C ARG A 37 1.23 -6.68 33.63
N GLU A 38 2.56 -6.67 33.72
CA GLU A 38 3.48 -7.80 33.93
C GLU A 38 3.61 -8.78 32.76
N GLN A 39 2.84 -8.65 31.67
CA GLN A 39 3.02 -9.52 30.50
C GLN A 39 4.39 -9.27 29.85
N VAL A 40 5.10 -10.34 29.50
CA VAL A 40 6.36 -10.27 28.76
C VAL A 40 6.09 -10.48 27.27
N LEU A 41 6.48 -9.52 26.43
CA LEU A 41 6.31 -9.63 24.98
C LEU A 41 7.26 -10.68 24.40
N PHE A 42 8.54 -10.55 24.72
CA PHE A 42 9.63 -11.47 24.37
C PHE A 42 10.79 -11.31 25.36
N ARG A 43 11.61 -12.35 25.49
CA ARG A 43 12.83 -12.34 26.32
C ARG A 43 14.07 -12.06 25.47
N GLN A 44 15.11 -11.55 26.14
CA GLN A 44 16.45 -11.49 25.56
C GLN A 44 16.88 -12.87 25.07
N SER A 45 17.50 -12.90 23.90
CA SER A 45 17.91 -14.08 23.14
C SER A 45 16.78 -14.89 22.51
N ASP A 46 15.52 -14.45 22.59
CA ASP A 46 14.45 -15.04 21.76
C ASP A 46 14.71 -14.74 20.27
N PRO A 47 14.26 -15.61 19.36
CA PRO A 47 14.30 -15.29 17.93
C PRO A 47 13.38 -14.10 17.63
N PRO A 48 13.73 -13.24 16.66
CA PRO A 48 12.89 -12.11 16.29
C PRO A 48 11.73 -12.55 15.40
N ASN A 49 10.51 -12.13 15.74
CA ASN A 49 9.32 -12.42 14.94
C ASN A 49 8.49 -11.16 14.61
N ASN A 50 8.24 -10.29 15.59
CA ASN A 50 7.40 -9.11 15.37
C ASN A 50 8.12 -7.80 15.75
N CYS A 51 7.58 -6.69 15.28
CA CYS A 51 7.90 -5.36 15.77
C CYS A 51 6.64 -4.76 16.40
N TYR A 52 6.80 -4.04 17.50
CA TYR A 52 5.69 -3.50 18.26
C TYR A 52 5.82 -1.98 18.36
N ILE A 53 4.74 -1.28 18.05
CA ILE A 53 4.59 0.16 18.26
C ILE A 53 3.65 0.34 19.44
N LEU A 54 4.14 0.91 20.53
CA LEU A 54 3.36 1.12 21.75
C LEU A 54 2.35 2.28 21.54
N LEU A 55 1.06 1.98 21.63
CA LEU A 55 -0.03 2.94 21.45
C LEU A 55 -0.51 3.53 22.78
N GLU A 56 -0.62 2.70 23.81
CA GLU A 56 -1.07 3.06 25.16
C GLU A 56 -0.29 2.27 26.22
N GLY A 57 -0.12 2.82 27.42
CA GLY A 57 0.60 2.19 28.54
C GLY A 57 2.11 2.46 28.54
N SER A 58 2.86 1.66 29.28
CA SER A 58 4.33 1.73 29.34
C SER A 58 4.96 0.34 29.45
N VAL A 59 6.17 0.19 28.88
CA VAL A 59 6.93 -1.07 28.91
C VAL A 59 8.31 -0.87 29.50
N GLU A 60 8.79 -1.85 30.24
CA GLU A 60 10.12 -1.92 30.83
C GLU A 60 11.06 -2.75 29.95
N VAL A 61 12.30 -2.28 29.83
CA VAL A 61 13.37 -2.92 29.07
C VAL A 61 14.39 -3.50 30.04
N TYR A 62 14.53 -4.82 30.03
CA TYR A 62 15.49 -5.54 30.87
C TYR A 62 16.62 -6.11 30.04
N ILE A 63 17.86 -5.96 30.52
CA ILE A 63 19.04 -6.55 29.89
C ILE A 63 19.80 -7.36 30.92
N TYR A 64 20.01 -8.63 30.61
CA TYR A 64 20.94 -9.50 31.31
C TYR A 64 22.33 -9.37 30.68
N LYS A 65 23.32 -9.02 31.50
CA LYS A 65 24.73 -9.01 31.12
C LYS A 65 25.42 -10.15 31.86
N LYS A 66 26.01 -11.09 31.12
CA LYS A 66 26.93 -12.05 31.73
C LYS A 66 28.15 -11.27 32.23
N THR A 67 28.30 -11.14 33.55
CA THR A 67 29.53 -10.65 34.16
C THR A 67 30.64 -11.62 33.78
N LYS A 68 31.61 -11.18 32.98
CA LYS A 68 32.84 -11.93 32.75
C LYS A 68 33.62 -11.89 34.06
N GLU A 69 33.48 -12.92 34.89
CA GLU A 69 34.27 -13.04 36.10
C GLU A 69 35.76 -13.09 35.70
N LYS A 70 36.51 -12.04 36.07
CA LYS A 70 37.97 -11.98 35.90
C LYS A 70 38.72 -12.56 37.11
N GLY A 71 38.06 -13.33 37.98
CA GLY A 71 38.69 -13.93 39.15
C GLY A 71 37.78 -14.99 39.75
N ILE A 72 38.39 -15.94 40.46
CA ILE A 72 37.84 -17.18 41.05
C ILE A 72 36.83 -16.89 42.20
N GLY A 73 36.08 -15.79 42.14
CA GLY A 73 34.98 -15.51 43.05
C GLY A 73 33.74 -16.26 42.59
N LEU A 74 33.14 -17.08 43.46
CA LEU A 74 31.87 -17.75 43.17
C LEU A 74 30.80 -16.73 42.73
N LEU A 75 30.41 -16.81 41.46
CA LEU A 75 29.19 -16.19 40.93
C LEU A 75 28.04 -16.51 41.90
N ARG A 76 27.40 -15.47 42.47
CA ARG A 76 26.19 -15.67 43.27
C ARG A 76 25.18 -16.33 42.34
N LYS A 77 24.85 -17.59 42.65
CA LYS A 77 23.95 -18.47 41.89
C LYS A 77 22.62 -17.79 41.55
N ASP A 78 22.25 -16.79 42.35
CA ASP A 78 21.03 -16.01 42.25
C ASP A 78 20.95 -15.03 41.07
N ASP A 79 22.02 -14.65 40.39
CA ASP A 79 21.90 -13.64 39.32
C ASP A 79 21.61 -14.23 37.94
N THR A 80 21.53 -15.56 37.81
CA THR A 80 21.25 -16.21 36.53
C THR A 80 19.81 -15.95 36.07
N PRO A 81 19.57 -15.70 34.77
CA PRO A 81 18.22 -15.48 34.27
C PRO A 81 17.41 -16.74 34.47
N THR A 82 16.20 -16.60 35.00
CA THR A 82 15.35 -17.74 35.35
C THR A 82 15.24 -18.68 34.15
N PRO A 83 15.54 -19.99 34.33
CA PRO A 83 15.62 -20.95 33.25
C PRO A 83 14.40 -20.88 32.33
N ARG A 84 14.61 -21.04 31.04
CA ARG A 84 13.49 -21.22 30.09
C ARG A 84 12.86 -22.57 30.40
N GLY A 85 11.54 -22.61 30.52
CA GLY A 85 10.85 -23.87 30.78
C GLY A 85 11.06 -24.79 29.58
N GLN A 86 11.50 -26.02 29.82
CA GLN A 86 11.73 -27.01 28.75
C GLN A 86 10.42 -27.60 28.20
N GLU A 87 9.31 -27.39 28.91
CA GLU A 87 7.99 -27.83 28.46
C GLU A 87 7.59 -27.14 27.15
N PRO A 88 6.89 -27.86 26.24
CA PRO A 88 6.34 -27.27 25.03
C PRO A 88 5.51 -26.03 25.36
N THR A 89 5.87 -24.89 24.76
CA THR A 89 5.22 -23.59 24.97
C THR A 89 3.75 -23.59 24.55
N ASP A 90 3.38 -24.48 23.63
CA ASP A 90 2.06 -24.52 22.99
C ASP A 90 0.90 -24.75 23.96
N LYS A 91 1.16 -25.40 25.10
CA LYS A 91 0.13 -25.68 26.11
C LYS A 91 -0.07 -24.54 27.10
N LYS A 92 0.78 -23.52 27.09
CA LYS A 92 0.75 -22.42 28.07
C LYS A 92 -0.04 -21.24 27.50
N THR A 93 -0.82 -20.60 28.36
CA THR A 93 -1.53 -19.35 28.04
C THR A 93 -0.62 -18.16 28.32
N THR A 94 -0.87 -17.04 27.65
CA THR A 94 -0.27 -15.75 28.06
C THR A 94 -0.88 -15.31 29.39
N LEU A 95 -0.22 -14.40 30.11
CA LEU A 95 -0.80 -13.85 31.34
C LEU A 95 -2.12 -13.12 31.07
N THR A 96 -2.21 -12.46 29.91
CA THR A 96 -3.42 -11.78 29.42
C THR A 96 -4.56 -12.76 29.15
N GLU A 97 -4.29 -13.85 28.42
CA GLU A 97 -5.26 -14.92 28.14
C GLU A 97 -5.76 -15.55 29.45
N ALA A 98 -4.84 -15.89 30.36
CA ALA A 98 -5.18 -16.47 31.66
C ALA A 98 -6.08 -15.54 32.48
N HIS A 99 -5.82 -14.23 32.44
CA HIS A 99 -6.67 -13.24 33.11
C HIS A 99 -8.07 -13.18 32.54
N LEU A 100 -8.19 -13.20 31.22
CA LEU A 100 -9.48 -13.13 30.54
C LEU A 100 -10.34 -14.35 30.87
N LEU A 101 -9.75 -15.55 30.81
CA LEU A 101 -10.41 -16.81 31.20
C LEU A 101 -10.89 -16.76 32.65
N TRP A 102 -10.06 -16.23 33.56
CA TRP A 102 -10.45 -16.06 34.96
C TRP A 102 -11.63 -15.09 35.13
N LYS A 103 -11.62 -13.96 34.43
CA LYS A 103 -12.71 -12.97 34.46
C LYS A 103 -14.03 -13.59 33.97
N GLN A 104 -13.98 -14.32 32.86
CA GLN A 104 -15.14 -15.03 32.30
C GLN A 104 -15.68 -16.07 33.28
N ALA A 105 -14.81 -16.87 33.91
CA ALA A 105 -15.22 -17.86 34.90
C ALA A 105 -15.92 -17.21 36.11
N LYS A 106 -15.45 -16.03 36.55
CA LYS A 106 -16.07 -15.28 37.65
C LYS A 106 -17.41 -14.67 37.27
N GLU A 107 -17.57 -14.20 36.05
CA GLU A 107 -18.84 -13.69 35.54
C GLU A 107 -19.88 -14.81 35.43
N ALA A 108 -19.49 -15.98 34.92
CA ALA A 108 -20.34 -17.16 34.86
C ALA A 108 -20.74 -17.67 36.26
N GLU A 109 -19.82 -17.65 37.23
CA GLU A 109 -20.12 -18.00 38.63
C GLU A 109 -21.16 -17.05 39.23
N LYS A 110 -21.04 -15.74 38.97
CA LYS A 110 -22.03 -14.73 39.39
C LYS A 110 -23.38 -14.95 38.73
N GLU A 111 -23.41 -15.30 37.45
CA GLU A 111 -24.66 -15.55 36.72
C GLU A 111 -25.37 -16.82 37.21
N ASN A 112 -24.63 -17.91 37.43
CA ASN A 112 -25.19 -19.15 38.00
C ASN A 112 -25.75 -18.91 39.41
N LYS A 113 -25.06 -18.11 40.22
CA LYS A 113 -25.54 -17.71 41.55
C LYS A 113 -26.84 -16.91 41.47
N LYS A 114 -27.01 -16.03 40.47
CA LYS A 114 -28.26 -15.28 40.24
C LYS A 114 -29.41 -16.19 39.81
N ARG A 115 -29.14 -17.28 39.08
CA ARG A 115 -30.16 -18.23 38.62
C ARG A 115 -30.58 -19.26 39.69
N GLY A 116 -30.09 -19.16 40.92
CA GLY A 116 -30.42 -20.11 41.99
C GLY A 116 -29.85 -21.52 41.77
N LEU A 117 -28.98 -21.72 40.77
CA LEU A 117 -28.27 -22.98 40.59
C LEU A 117 -27.16 -23.07 41.65
N THR A 118 -27.48 -23.68 42.79
CA THR A 118 -26.46 -24.08 43.76
C THR A 118 -25.65 -25.23 43.14
N THR A 119 -24.52 -24.91 42.52
CA THR A 119 -23.52 -25.93 42.18
C THR A 119 -23.13 -26.63 43.48
N LYS A 120 -23.57 -27.89 43.64
CA LYS A 120 -23.09 -28.78 44.70
C LYS A 120 -21.56 -28.70 44.65
N LYS A 121 -20.95 -28.19 45.72
CA LYS A 121 -19.49 -28.09 45.88
C LYS A 121 -18.93 -29.52 45.91
N ASN A 122 -18.75 -30.13 44.74
CA ASN A 122 -17.90 -31.30 44.62
C ASN A 122 -16.52 -30.86 45.11
N GLY A 123 -15.98 -31.56 46.11
CA GLY A 123 -14.90 -31.14 46.99
C GLY A 123 -13.53 -30.82 46.36
N LEU A 124 -13.44 -30.51 45.07
CA LEU A 124 -12.28 -29.86 44.47
C LEU A 124 -12.24 -28.40 44.96
N LYS A 125 -11.73 -28.21 46.18
CA LYS A 125 -11.19 -26.93 46.69
C LYS A 125 -9.90 -26.55 45.94
N ASN A 126 -9.84 -26.71 44.63
CA ASN A 126 -8.87 -25.98 43.84
C ASN A 126 -9.40 -24.54 43.82
N LYS A 127 -9.06 -23.79 44.88
CA LYS A 127 -9.03 -22.33 44.83
C LYS A 127 -8.18 -22.01 43.61
N PHE A 128 -8.85 -21.74 42.50
CA PHE A 128 -8.24 -21.15 41.34
C PHE A 128 -7.90 -19.73 41.80
N ASP A 129 -6.74 -19.60 42.46
CA ASP A 129 -6.27 -18.30 42.92
C ASP A 129 -6.12 -17.43 41.65
N PRO A 130 -6.71 -16.23 41.61
CA PRO A 130 -6.70 -15.35 40.44
C PRO A 130 -5.30 -14.95 39.99
N TRP A 131 -4.37 -15.08 40.92
CA TRP A 131 -2.99 -14.73 40.78
C TRP A 131 -2.18 -15.97 40.46
N PRO A 132 -1.15 -15.86 39.59
CA PRO A 132 -0.17 -16.91 39.46
C PRO A 132 0.20 -17.39 40.86
N GLY A 133 0.07 -18.70 41.09
CA GLY A 133 0.90 -19.27 42.15
C GLY A 133 2.35 -18.84 41.86
N GLU A 134 3.16 -18.68 42.89
CA GLU A 134 4.55 -18.20 42.77
C GLU A 134 5.35 -18.94 41.68
N PHE A 135 4.93 -20.18 41.34
CA PHE A 135 5.54 -21.04 40.33
C PHE A 135 4.78 -21.16 39.00
N THR A 136 3.65 -20.46 38.80
CA THR A 136 2.88 -20.53 37.55
C THR A 136 3.60 -19.79 36.43
N ARG A 137 3.90 -20.52 35.35
CA ARG A 137 4.58 -20.00 34.17
C ARG A 137 3.60 -19.69 33.04
N TYR A 138 3.77 -18.53 32.44
CA TYR A 138 3.06 -18.07 31.25
C TYR A 138 4.00 -18.05 30.05
N LYS A 139 3.43 -18.17 28.84
CA LYS A 139 4.20 -17.91 27.62
C LYS A 139 4.31 -16.40 27.39
N THR A 140 5.44 -15.99 26.83
CA THR A 140 5.62 -14.66 26.23
C THR A 140 4.60 -14.44 25.11
N SER A 141 4.32 -13.18 24.76
CA SER A 141 3.38 -12.85 23.69
C SER A 141 3.84 -13.38 22.32
N GLU A 142 5.15 -13.46 22.07
CA GLU A 142 5.69 -14.10 20.86
C GLU A 142 5.70 -15.64 20.92
N GLY A 143 5.48 -16.23 22.09
CA GLY A 143 5.37 -17.69 22.27
C GLY A 143 6.70 -18.45 22.33
N PHE A 144 7.86 -17.81 22.13
CA PHE A 144 9.17 -18.50 22.13
C PHE A 144 9.73 -18.85 23.51
N SER A 145 9.26 -18.15 24.52
CA SER A 145 9.76 -18.26 25.89
C SER A 145 8.63 -18.32 26.90
N THR A 146 8.97 -18.73 28.12
CA THR A 146 8.10 -18.64 29.30
C THR A 146 8.69 -17.74 30.37
N PHE A 147 7.81 -17.19 31.21
CA PHE A 147 8.14 -16.40 32.38
C PHE A 147 7.17 -16.70 33.53
N ALA A 148 7.60 -16.41 34.74
CA ALA A 148 6.80 -16.39 35.96
C ALA A 148 7.01 -15.02 36.65
N GLN A 149 6.24 -14.75 37.70
CA GLN A 149 6.29 -13.46 38.40
C GLN A 149 7.67 -13.19 39.04
N ASP A 150 8.33 -14.25 39.52
CA ASP A 150 9.65 -14.23 40.14
C ASP A 150 10.81 -14.30 39.11
N SER A 151 10.50 -14.24 37.81
CA SER A 151 11.51 -14.44 36.78
C SER A 151 12.54 -13.31 36.75
N LYS A 152 13.81 -13.68 36.89
CA LYS A 152 14.96 -12.78 36.81
C LYS A 152 15.23 -12.44 35.34
N MET A 153 14.92 -11.22 34.94
CA MET A 153 15.04 -10.72 33.55
C MET A 153 16.31 -9.92 33.29
N GLY A 154 17.09 -9.63 34.33
CA GLY A 154 18.29 -8.78 34.28
C GLY A 154 18.06 -7.40 34.90
N LYS A 155 18.94 -6.44 34.58
CA LYS A 155 18.84 -5.07 35.09
C LYS A 155 17.79 -4.31 34.28
N LEU A 156 16.88 -3.59 34.96
CA LEU A 156 16.01 -2.61 34.32
C LEU A 156 16.87 -1.48 33.75
N VAL A 157 16.83 -1.32 32.43
CA VAL A 157 17.62 -0.32 31.71
C VAL A 157 16.82 0.97 31.51
N THR A 158 15.57 0.84 31.05
CA THR A 158 14.69 1.99 30.79
C THR A 158 13.22 1.57 30.77
N THR A 159 12.33 2.55 30.89
CA THR A 159 10.89 2.41 30.64
C THR A 159 10.52 3.24 29.42
N LEU A 160 9.82 2.63 28.46
CA LEU A 160 9.39 3.26 27.21
C LEU A 160 7.92 3.66 27.32
N LYS A 161 7.59 4.81 26.72
CA LYS A 161 6.27 5.45 26.71
C LYS A 161 5.59 5.30 25.34
N PRO A 162 4.29 5.64 25.20
CA PRO A 162 3.58 5.58 23.94
C PRO A 162 4.31 6.31 22.80
N GLY A 163 4.25 5.75 21.60
CA GLY A 163 5.02 6.14 20.42
C GLY A 163 6.36 5.41 20.29
N ALA A 164 6.84 4.70 21.32
CA ALA A 164 8.06 3.91 21.23
C ALA A 164 7.89 2.68 20.33
N VAL A 165 8.96 2.32 19.63
CA VAL A 165 9.05 1.12 18.79
C VAL A 165 10.01 0.14 19.45
N VAL A 166 9.58 -1.12 19.62
CA VAL A 166 10.42 -2.19 20.16
C VAL A 166 10.48 -3.37 19.20
N GLY A 167 11.65 -3.99 19.13
CA GLY A 167 11.89 -5.15 18.27
C GLY A 167 12.13 -4.81 16.79
N GLU A 168 12.33 -3.54 16.44
CA GLU A 168 12.56 -3.06 15.05
C GLU A 168 13.73 -3.78 14.35
N LEU A 169 14.82 -4.04 15.08
CA LEU A 169 15.99 -4.74 14.55
C LEU A 169 15.63 -6.13 14.00
N GLY A 170 14.67 -6.80 14.65
CA GLY A 170 14.20 -8.12 14.28
C GLY A 170 13.49 -8.19 12.93
N LEU A 171 13.01 -7.05 12.41
CA LEU A 171 12.48 -6.98 11.05
C LEU A 171 13.58 -7.02 9.98
N ARG A 172 14.76 -6.46 10.29
CA ARG A 172 15.88 -6.34 9.35
C ARG A 172 16.82 -7.54 9.42
N ASN A 173 17.08 -8.05 10.62
CA ASN A 173 17.99 -9.17 10.84
C ASN A 173 17.29 -10.32 11.59
N SER A 174 17.90 -11.50 11.52
CA SER A 174 17.47 -12.68 12.29
C SER A 174 18.27 -12.83 13.57
N GLU A 175 18.86 -11.74 14.07
CA GLU A 175 19.64 -11.77 15.30
C GLU A 175 18.72 -11.94 16.52
N PRO A 176 19.15 -12.69 17.55
CA PRO A 176 18.38 -12.84 18.76
C PRO A 176 18.09 -11.50 19.45
N ARG A 177 16.95 -11.40 20.15
CA ARG A 177 16.53 -10.19 20.87
C ARG A 177 17.62 -9.73 21.84
N ALA A 178 17.98 -8.45 21.77
CA ALA A 178 19.01 -7.87 22.64
C ALA A 178 18.54 -7.60 24.08
N ALA A 179 17.23 -7.55 24.32
CA ALA A 179 16.61 -7.24 25.60
C ALA A 179 15.29 -8.00 25.81
N THR A 180 14.86 -8.11 27.06
CA THR A 180 13.52 -8.58 27.44
C THR A 180 12.59 -7.38 27.58
N ILE A 181 11.38 -7.48 27.04
CA ILE A 181 10.36 -6.41 27.14
C ILE A 181 9.18 -6.89 27.98
N ARG A 182 8.87 -6.16 29.05
CA ARG A 182 7.76 -6.44 29.97
C ARG A 182 6.81 -5.25 30.04
N CYS A 183 5.51 -5.49 30.11
CA CYS A 183 4.51 -4.43 30.28
C CYS A 183 4.50 -3.94 31.74
N ALA A 184 4.78 -2.66 31.96
CA ALA A 184 4.68 -2.04 33.28
C ALA A 184 3.25 -1.64 33.63
N GLU A 185 2.43 -1.40 32.60
CA GLU A 185 1.01 -1.10 32.67
C GLU A 185 0.23 -2.00 31.71
N ASN A 186 -1.10 -1.88 31.69
CA ASN A 186 -1.88 -2.45 30.59
C ASN A 186 -1.54 -1.67 29.32
N CYS A 187 -1.10 -2.37 28.29
CA CYS A 187 -0.56 -1.79 27.07
C CYS A 187 -1.41 -2.16 25.86
N LYS A 188 -1.45 -1.25 24.89
CA LYS A 188 -1.96 -1.53 23.54
C LYS A 188 -0.85 -1.32 22.53
N PHE A 189 -0.74 -2.21 21.56
CA PHE A 189 0.30 -2.22 20.54
C PHE A 189 -0.29 -2.29 19.14
N LEU A 190 0.42 -1.68 18.20
CA LEU A 190 0.35 -2.04 16.79
C LEU A 190 1.50 -3.01 16.49
N VAL A 191 1.18 -4.20 16.01
CA VAL A 191 2.14 -5.27 15.76
C VAL A 191 2.36 -5.43 14.26
N VAL A 192 3.62 -5.38 13.85
CA VAL A 192 4.06 -5.62 12.48
C VAL A 192 4.82 -6.94 12.44
N GLY A 193 4.26 -7.95 11.76
CA GLY A 193 4.91 -9.25 11.62
C GLY A 193 6.08 -9.21 10.64
N LYS A 194 7.20 -9.90 10.96
CA LYS A 194 8.41 -9.94 10.12
C LYS A 194 8.14 -10.44 8.70
N ASN A 195 7.37 -11.52 8.55
CA ASN A 195 7.09 -12.09 7.23
C ASN A 195 6.32 -11.11 6.35
N ILE A 196 5.29 -10.46 6.92
CA ILE A 196 4.50 -9.46 6.18
C ILE A 196 5.37 -8.25 5.84
N PHE A 197 6.22 -7.81 6.76
CA PHE A 197 7.18 -6.74 6.51
C PHE A 197 8.12 -7.06 5.34
N LEU A 198 8.71 -8.26 5.33
CA LEU A 198 9.63 -8.69 4.27
C LEU A 198 8.92 -8.85 2.92
N GLU A 199 7.68 -9.34 2.90
CA GLU A 199 6.86 -9.42 1.69
C GLU A 199 6.60 -8.04 1.10
N VAL A 200 6.10 -7.09 1.91
CA VAL A 200 5.83 -5.72 1.45
C VAL A 200 7.12 -5.03 1.03
N LEU A 201 8.21 -5.17 1.80
CA LEU A 201 9.50 -4.58 1.44
C LEU A 201 10.02 -5.14 0.10
N LYS A 202 9.88 -6.45 -0.14
CA LYS A 202 10.24 -7.09 -1.41
C LYS A 202 9.45 -6.51 -2.58
N GLU A 203 8.14 -6.28 -2.41
CA GLU A 203 7.29 -5.66 -3.43
C GLU A 203 7.69 -4.21 -3.70
N CYS A 204 7.94 -3.39 -2.67
CA CYS A 204 8.44 -2.03 -2.81
C CYS A 204 9.79 -1.98 -3.55
N LEU A 205 10.72 -2.88 -3.20
CA LEU A 205 12.01 -2.99 -3.88
C LEU A 205 11.87 -3.43 -5.34
N ALA A 206 10.95 -4.37 -5.64
CA ALA A 206 10.66 -4.79 -7.00
C ALA A 206 10.09 -3.65 -7.84
N MET A 207 9.18 -2.85 -7.25
CA MET A 207 8.66 -1.63 -7.88
C MET A 207 9.78 -0.62 -8.16
N MET A 208 10.62 -0.30 -7.18
CA MET A 208 11.74 0.63 -7.41
C MET A 208 12.68 0.13 -8.51
N ARG A 209 13.00 -1.17 -8.54
CA ARG A 209 13.80 -1.77 -9.62
C ARG A 209 13.13 -1.64 -10.97
N PHE A 210 11.83 -1.88 -11.05
CA PHE A 210 11.06 -1.72 -12.29
C PHE A 210 11.18 -0.29 -12.83
N PHE A 211 11.03 0.72 -11.97
CA PHE A 211 11.19 2.12 -12.39
C PHE A 211 12.63 2.44 -12.79
N ASN A 212 13.62 1.98 -12.02
CA ASN A 212 15.04 2.23 -12.34
C ASN A 212 15.43 1.71 -13.72
N VAL A 213 14.84 0.61 -14.18
CA VAL A 213 15.10 0.05 -15.50
C VAL A 213 14.29 0.73 -16.59
N ASN A 214 13.02 1.04 -16.32
CA ASN A 214 12.04 1.37 -17.38
C ASN A 214 11.65 2.85 -17.46
N LEU A 215 12.05 3.70 -16.50
CA LEU A 215 11.75 5.12 -16.53
C LEU A 215 12.90 5.92 -17.18
N PRO A 216 12.68 6.56 -18.34
CA PRO A 216 13.71 7.33 -19.03
C PRO A 216 14.32 8.41 -18.14
N GLY A 217 15.65 8.52 -18.19
CA GLY A 217 16.43 9.48 -17.40
C GLY A 217 16.75 9.04 -15.97
N LEU A 218 16.07 8.03 -15.42
CA LEU A 218 16.27 7.63 -14.02
C LEU A 218 17.65 6.98 -13.78
N ILE A 219 18.14 6.18 -14.73
CA ILE A 219 19.46 5.51 -14.64
C ILE A 219 20.61 6.51 -14.47
N ARG A 220 20.47 7.72 -15.04
CA ARG A 220 21.54 8.74 -15.05
C ARG A 220 21.55 9.61 -13.80
N LEU A 221 20.50 9.54 -12.99
CA LEU A 221 20.34 10.40 -11.82
C LEU A 221 20.67 9.59 -10.58
N GLU A 222 21.82 9.87 -9.97
CA GLU A 222 22.12 9.38 -8.63
C GLU A 222 21.17 10.08 -7.64
N TYR A 223 20.09 9.39 -7.25
CA TYR A 223 19.18 9.85 -6.20
C TYR A 223 19.84 9.66 -4.83
N THR A 224 20.79 10.55 -4.50
CA THR A 224 21.50 10.47 -3.22
C THR A 224 20.70 11.02 -2.05
N ASN A 225 19.69 11.87 -2.31
CA ASN A 225 18.95 12.58 -1.26
C ASN A 225 17.47 12.82 -1.57
N GLY A 226 16.87 12.16 -2.55
CA GLY A 226 15.47 12.38 -2.94
C GLY A 226 14.51 11.30 -2.46
N VAL A 227 13.21 11.61 -2.47
CA VAL A 227 12.17 10.58 -2.47
C VAL A 227 12.18 9.93 -3.86
N HIS A 228 12.15 8.60 -3.93
CA HIS A 228 12.22 7.88 -5.20
C HIS A 228 11.03 8.26 -6.12
N PRO A 229 11.21 8.53 -7.43
CA PRO A 229 10.13 9.04 -8.28
C PRO A 229 8.87 8.17 -8.38
N CYS A 230 8.99 6.85 -8.16
CA CYS A 230 7.86 5.94 -8.15
C CYS A 230 6.72 6.36 -7.19
N VAL A 231 6.97 7.18 -6.17
CA VAL A 231 5.92 7.68 -5.25
C VAL A 231 4.87 8.53 -5.92
N HIS A 232 5.24 9.19 -7.01
CA HIS A 232 4.37 10.12 -7.71
C HIS A 232 3.44 9.38 -8.67
N PHE A 233 3.74 8.11 -8.93
CA PHE A 233 2.94 7.24 -9.77
C PHE A 233 1.90 6.49 -8.95
N GLN A 234 0.70 6.39 -9.51
CA GLN A 234 -0.40 5.60 -8.97
C GLN A 234 -0.56 4.35 -9.83
N GLU A 235 -0.46 3.16 -9.23
CA GLU A 235 -0.81 1.93 -9.94
C GLU A 235 -2.32 1.93 -10.26
N ARG A 236 -2.67 1.73 -11.52
CA ARG A 236 -4.04 1.65 -12.01
C ARG A 236 -4.21 0.50 -12.99
N VAL A 237 -5.38 -0.11 -12.92
CA VAL A 237 -5.80 -1.15 -13.87
C VAL A 237 -6.87 -0.56 -14.77
N PHE A 238 -6.61 -0.59 -16.07
CA PHE A 238 -7.52 -0.12 -17.11
C PHE A 238 -8.10 -1.33 -17.84
N PRO A 239 -9.44 -1.42 -18.01
CA PRO A 239 -10.04 -2.52 -18.74
C PRO A 239 -9.69 -2.47 -20.23
N PRO A 240 -9.84 -3.59 -20.97
CA PRO A 240 -9.77 -3.56 -22.43
C PRO A 240 -10.71 -2.50 -23.01
N GLN A 241 -10.34 -1.92 -24.14
CA GLN A 241 -11.03 -0.82 -24.83
C GLN A 241 -11.06 0.52 -24.07
N PHE A 242 -10.42 0.62 -22.90
CA PHE A 242 -10.29 1.91 -22.21
C PHE A 242 -9.55 2.93 -23.09
N GLU A 243 -10.18 4.09 -23.31
CA GLU A 243 -9.61 5.18 -24.09
C GLU A 243 -8.83 6.13 -23.19
N PHE A 244 -7.50 6.13 -23.35
CA PHE A 244 -6.62 7.05 -22.63
C PHE A 244 -6.68 8.45 -23.23
N MET A 245 -6.64 8.52 -24.57
CA MET A 245 -6.57 9.74 -25.36
C MET A 245 -7.43 9.58 -26.62
N ILE A 246 -7.92 10.70 -27.14
CA ILE A 246 -8.73 10.76 -28.36
C ILE A 246 -8.08 11.75 -29.31
N GLU A 247 -7.79 11.31 -30.53
CA GLU A 247 -7.22 12.13 -31.59
C GLU A 247 -8.03 13.42 -31.79
N GLY A 248 -7.37 14.56 -31.82
CA GLY A 248 -8.01 15.86 -32.08
C GLY A 248 -8.59 16.55 -30.86
N ILE A 249 -8.57 15.90 -29.69
CA ILE A 249 -8.99 16.50 -28.43
C ILE A 249 -7.76 17.02 -27.68
N VAL A 250 -7.86 18.19 -27.05
CA VAL A 250 -6.83 18.68 -26.12
C VAL A 250 -7.13 18.12 -24.73
N SER A 251 -6.23 17.30 -24.21
CA SER A 251 -6.33 16.82 -22.83
C SER A 251 -6.25 17.99 -21.84
N ALA A 252 -7.10 17.99 -20.82
CA ALA A 252 -7.13 19.08 -19.84
C ALA A 252 -5.96 19.01 -18.85
N GLU A 253 -5.51 17.79 -18.51
CA GLU A 253 -4.48 17.54 -17.52
C GLU A 253 -3.27 16.83 -18.13
N PRO A 254 -2.04 17.19 -17.72
CA PRO A 254 -0.85 16.44 -18.11
C PRO A 254 -0.85 15.07 -17.42
N ALA A 255 -0.76 14.02 -18.22
CA ALA A 255 -0.66 12.65 -17.74
C ALA A 255 0.38 11.83 -18.51
N ALA A 256 1.08 10.96 -17.80
CA ALA A 256 1.97 9.93 -18.33
C ALA A 256 1.62 8.56 -17.74
N TYR A 257 1.82 7.52 -18.53
CA TYR A 257 1.46 6.14 -18.23
C TYR A 257 2.65 5.24 -18.53
N LEU A 258 3.19 4.58 -17.51
CA LEU A 258 4.22 3.55 -17.65
C LEU A 258 3.57 2.18 -17.56
N ILE A 259 3.50 1.47 -18.68
CA ILE A 259 2.83 0.17 -18.78
C ILE A 259 3.65 -0.86 -18.01
N ARG A 260 3.03 -1.53 -17.03
CA ARG A 260 3.60 -2.65 -16.30
C ARG A 260 3.24 -3.99 -16.95
N ASP A 261 1.96 -4.16 -17.28
CA ASP A 261 1.42 -5.36 -17.90
C ASP A 261 0.36 -4.96 -18.93
N GLY A 262 0.32 -5.64 -20.08
CA GLY A 262 -0.67 -5.43 -21.12
C GLY A 262 -0.23 -4.48 -22.23
N SER A 263 -1.18 -4.12 -23.10
CA SER A 263 -0.88 -3.41 -24.34
C SER A 263 -1.87 -2.29 -24.63
N VAL A 264 -1.38 -1.24 -25.27
CA VAL A 264 -2.22 -0.17 -25.84
C VAL A 264 -1.91 0.00 -27.31
N ARG A 265 -2.94 0.39 -28.06
CA ARG A 265 -2.86 0.66 -29.48
C ARG A 265 -3.06 2.14 -29.74
N PHE A 266 -2.17 2.70 -30.54
CA PHE A 266 -2.28 4.03 -31.11
C PHE A 266 -3.05 3.93 -32.43
N GLN A 267 -4.09 4.72 -32.55
CA GLN A 267 -4.97 4.75 -33.71
C GLN A 267 -5.15 6.18 -34.20
N ARG A 268 -5.32 6.33 -35.51
CA ARG A 268 -5.60 7.61 -36.15
C ARG A 268 -6.61 7.42 -37.28
N HIS A 269 -7.42 8.43 -37.56
CA HIS A 269 -8.23 8.45 -38.78
C HIS A 269 -7.34 8.60 -40.00
N LYS A 270 -7.68 7.90 -41.09
CA LYS A 270 -6.95 8.02 -42.35
C LYS A 270 -7.01 9.43 -42.91
N TYR A 271 -8.16 10.09 -42.78
CA TYR A 271 -8.36 11.47 -43.23
C TYR A 271 -8.88 12.34 -42.09
N ALA A 272 -8.39 13.59 -42.01
CA ALA A 272 -8.83 14.54 -40.99
C ALA A 272 -10.33 14.83 -41.05
N SER A 273 -10.93 14.79 -42.25
CA SER A 273 -12.37 14.95 -42.46
C SER A 273 -13.23 13.82 -41.85
N GLU A 274 -12.65 12.66 -41.59
CA GLU A 274 -13.33 11.53 -40.95
C GLU A 274 -13.28 11.61 -39.42
N ASN A 275 -12.34 12.38 -38.87
CA ASN A 275 -12.28 12.60 -37.44
C ASN A 275 -13.28 13.70 -37.04
N TRP A 276 -14.31 13.31 -36.31
CA TRP A 276 -15.33 14.21 -35.79
C TRP A 276 -14.74 15.36 -34.95
N ALA A 277 -13.65 15.13 -34.22
CA ALA A 277 -12.98 16.17 -33.44
C ALA A 277 -12.45 17.30 -34.33
N TYR A 278 -11.98 17.00 -35.55
CA TYR A 278 -11.56 18.01 -36.52
C TYR A 278 -12.73 18.61 -37.29
N ALA A 279 -13.76 17.84 -37.59
CA ALA A 279 -14.98 18.36 -38.21
C ALA A 279 -15.63 19.48 -37.37
N HIS A 280 -15.46 19.43 -36.04
CA HIS A 280 -15.96 20.43 -35.11
C HIS A 280 -14.92 21.48 -34.65
N ARG A 281 -13.77 21.60 -35.33
CA ARG A 281 -12.65 22.54 -35.02
C ARG A 281 -13.06 23.98 -34.71
N HIS A 282 -14.16 24.47 -35.28
CA HIS A 282 -14.64 25.85 -35.03
C HIS A 282 -15.19 26.05 -33.61
N THR A 283 -15.34 24.97 -32.84
CA THR A 283 -15.72 24.99 -31.43
C THR A 283 -14.69 24.15 -30.67
N PRO A 284 -13.75 24.73 -29.90
CA PRO A 284 -12.79 23.94 -29.14
C PRO A 284 -13.54 23.02 -28.16
N LEU A 285 -13.54 21.72 -28.46
CA LEU A 285 -14.12 20.69 -27.62
C LEU A 285 -13.12 20.38 -26.51
N THR A 286 -13.28 21.01 -25.36
CA THR A 286 -12.65 20.52 -24.14
C THR A 286 -13.36 19.25 -23.70
N ARG A 287 -12.63 18.26 -23.17
CA ARG A 287 -13.21 17.00 -22.68
C ARG A 287 -14.39 17.21 -21.72
N SER A 288 -14.39 18.31 -20.96
CA SER A 288 -15.47 18.74 -20.07
C SER A 288 -16.79 19.13 -20.74
N ARG A 289 -16.83 19.28 -22.07
CA ARG A 289 -18.02 19.65 -22.86
C ARG A 289 -18.60 18.50 -23.67
N LEU A 290 -18.00 17.32 -23.63
CA LEU A 290 -18.62 16.13 -24.19
C LEU A 290 -19.78 15.71 -23.27
N PRO A 291 -20.93 15.27 -23.80
CA PRO A 291 -21.99 14.70 -22.97
C PRO A 291 -21.38 13.62 -22.08
N ASP A 292 -21.73 13.64 -20.79
CA ASP A 292 -21.12 12.80 -19.75
C ASP A 292 -21.01 11.34 -20.22
N LEU A 293 -19.85 10.99 -20.77
CA LEU A 293 -19.42 9.60 -20.82
C LEU A 293 -19.44 9.15 -19.36
N PRO A 294 -20.06 8.00 -19.03
CA PRO A 294 -20.36 7.61 -17.66
C PRO A 294 -19.15 7.88 -16.78
N ALA A 295 -19.32 8.81 -15.82
CA ALA A 295 -18.26 9.27 -14.96
C ALA A 295 -17.71 8.06 -14.20
N TYR A 296 -16.62 7.47 -14.70
CA TYR A 296 -16.00 6.27 -14.15
C TYR A 296 -15.13 6.59 -12.93
N SER A 297 -15.61 7.48 -12.05
CA SER A 297 -14.92 7.89 -10.82
C SER A 297 -14.96 6.83 -9.71
N GLN A 298 -15.55 5.66 -9.94
CA GLN A 298 -15.78 4.65 -8.90
C GLN A 298 -14.90 3.39 -8.98
N TYR A 299 -13.85 3.35 -9.81
CA TYR A 299 -12.87 2.26 -9.69
C TYR A 299 -11.95 2.47 -8.50
N SER A 300 -12.51 2.14 -7.33
CA SER A 300 -11.83 1.93 -6.06
C SER A 300 -10.67 0.96 -6.22
N THR A 301 -9.53 1.33 -5.64
CA THR A 301 -8.34 0.49 -5.44
C THR A 301 -8.67 -0.70 -4.52
N SER A 302 -9.41 -1.67 -5.02
CA SER A 302 -9.54 -2.97 -4.38
C SER A 302 -8.62 -3.94 -5.11
N SER A 303 -7.34 -3.90 -4.72
CA SER A 303 -6.41 -4.99 -4.97
C SER A 303 -6.89 -6.21 -4.16
N ARG A 304 -7.90 -6.89 -4.69
CA ARG A 304 -8.44 -8.16 -4.19
C ARG A 304 -8.67 -9.06 -5.38
N ARG A 305 -7.61 -9.75 -5.84
CA ARG A 305 -7.64 -11.17 -6.26
C ARG A 305 -6.33 -11.57 -6.93
N ASN A 306 -5.57 -12.43 -6.23
CA ASN A 306 -5.21 -13.75 -6.75
C ASN A 306 -4.69 -14.63 -5.61
N ARG A 307 -5.58 -15.42 -4.99
CA ARG A 307 -5.24 -16.61 -4.21
C ARG A 307 -6.42 -17.58 -4.25
N ARG A 308 -6.40 -18.49 -5.22
CA ARG A 308 -7.10 -19.78 -5.16
C ARG A 308 -6.06 -20.86 -5.44
N LEU A 309 -5.89 -21.71 -4.42
CA LEU A 309 -5.30 -23.07 -4.38
C LEU A 309 -4.18 -23.20 -3.34
N LEU A 310 -4.61 -23.37 -2.08
CA LEU A 310 -4.00 -24.34 -1.17
C LEU A 310 -5.08 -24.73 -0.15
N ASN A 311 -5.67 -25.90 -0.38
CA ASN A 311 -6.52 -26.58 0.58
C ASN A 311 -5.68 -26.96 1.79
N MET A 312 -5.98 -26.41 2.97
CA MET A 312 -5.79 -27.13 4.22
C MET A 312 -6.99 -26.89 5.13
N LYS A 313 -7.67 -28.00 5.46
CA LYS A 313 -8.63 -28.12 6.56
C LYS A 313 -7.98 -27.57 7.85
N LYS A 314 -8.68 -26.70 8.56
CA LYS A 314 -8.94 -26.86 10.00
C LYS A 314 -10.00 -25.91 10.53
N GLU A 315 -10.76 -26.48 11.45
CA GLU A 315 -12.00 -26.02 12.05
C GLU A 315 -11.85 -24.79 12.95
N GLY A 316 -12.96 -24.04 13.08
CA GLY A 316 -13.36 -23.46 14.35
C GLY A 316 -12.81 -22.08 14.70
N GLN A 317 -13.22 -21.02 14.00
CA GLN A 317 -13.20 -19.67 14.57
C GLN A 317 -14.40 -18.85 14.08
N THR A 318 -15.30 -18.54 15.02
CA THR A 318 -16.45 -17.66 14.83
C THR A 318 -15.97 -16.21 14.79
N SER A 319 -16.11 -15.56 13.63
CA SER A 319 -15.94 -14.10 13.53
C SER A 319 -17.31 -13.44 13.34
N LEU A 320 -17.57 -12.45 14.21
CA LEU A 320 -18.71 -11.55 14.15
C LEU A 320 -18.58 -10.65 12.90
N VAL A 321 -19.41 -10.90 11.90
CA VAL A 321 -19.55 -10.03 10.72
C VAL A 321 -20.60 -8.97 11.03
N CYS A 322 -20.17 -7.70 11.13
CA CYS A 322 -21.07 -6.54 11.09
C CYS A 322 -21.57 -6.36 9.66
N SER A 323 -22.88 -6.50 9.46
CA SER A 323 -23.58 -6.20 8.21
C SER A 323 -23.92 -4.70 8.15
N PHE A 324 -23.23 -3.96 7.27
CA PHE A 324 -23.70 -2.65 6.83
C PHE A 324 -24.57 -2.84 5.58
N ARG A 325 -25.88 -2.58 5.71
CA ARG A 325 -26.81 -2.42 4.59
C ARG A 325 -26.75 -0.97 4.13
N SER A 326 -26.32 -0.72 2.90
CA SER A 326 -26.55 0.55 2.20
C SER A 326 -27.75 0.40 1.26
N GLN A 327 -28.74 1.28 1.39
CA GLN A 327 -29.87 1.39 0.47
C GLN A 327 -29.43 2.06 -0.85
N PRO A 328 -30.07 1.76 -1.99
CA PRO A 328 -29.82 2.47 -3.25
C PRO A 328 -30.53 3.83 -3.24
N ALA A 329 -29.85 4.84 -3.79
CA ALA A 329 -30.44 6.15 -4.06
C ALA A 329 -31.14 6.13 -5.43
N ASP A 330 -32.35 6.70 -5.48
CA ASP A 330 -33.13 6.98 -6.69
C ASP A 330 -32.34 7.90 -7.64
N PHE A 331 -32.27 7.53 -8.92
CA PHE A 331 -31.73 8.36 -10.00
C PHE A 331 -32.86 8.98 -10.80
N GLY A 332 -32.80 10.30 -10.95
CA GLY A 332 -33.68 11.09 -11.80
C GLY A 332 -33.16 11.25 -13.23
N ASP A 333 -34.13 11.21 -14.14
CA ASP A 333 -34.26 11.74 -15.51
C ASP A 333 -33.12 11.57 -16.54
N GLU A 334 -33.45 10.83 -17.60
CA GLU A 334 -32.58 10.18 -18.59
C GLU A 334 -32.68 10.86 -19.99
N THR A 335 -32.87 12.18 -20.05
CA THR A 335 -33.49 12.80 -21.24
C THR A 335 -32.58 13.63 -22.16
N GLU A 336 -31.31 13.89 -21.82
CA GLU A 336 -30.37 14.64 -22.68
C GLU A 336 -29.38 13.73 -23.45
N ALA A 337 -28.77 12.74 -22.78
CA ALA A 337 -27.85 11.79 -23.43
C ALA A 337 -28.55 10.90 -24.48
N ALA A 338 -29.80 10.51 -24.22
CA ALA A 338 -30.61 9.71 -25.15
C ALA A 338 -31.00 10.48 -26.44
N LYS A 339 -31.03 11.83 -26.39
CA LYS A 339 -31.29 12.66 -27.59
C LYS A 339 -30.05 12.76 -28.50
N PHE A 340 -28.84 12.71 -27.92
CA PHE A 340 -27.60 12.76 -28.69
C PHE A 340 -27.32 11.44 -29.44
N TYR A 341 -27.56 10.29 -28.79
CA TYR A 341 -27.44 8.98 -29.46
C TYR A 341 -28.49 8.75 -30.54
N LYS A 342 -29.72 9.30 -30.40
CA LYS A 342 -30.74 9.28 -31.47
C LYS A 342 -30.37 10.11 -32.71
N LEU A 343 -29.41 11.03 -32.62
CA LEU A 343 -28.90 11.79 -33.77
C LEU A 343 -27.81 11.04 -34.54
N LEU A 344 -27.23 10.00 -33.95
CA LEU A 344 -26.24 9.12 -34.60
C LEU A 344 -26.90 7.89 -35.25
N ASP A 345 -28.11 7.53 -34.83
CA ASP A 345 -28.93 6.44 -35.38
C ASP A 345 -30.06 6.99 -36.29
N ASP A 346 -29.70 7.67 -37.39
CA ASP A 346 -30.67 8.01 -38.45
C ASP A 346 -30.97 6.75 -39.30
N PRO A 347 -32.19 6.17 -39.24
CA PRO A 347 -32.54 4.97 -39.98
C PRO A 347 -32.61 5.17 -41.50
N GLY A 348 -32.51 6.41 -41.99
CA GLY A 348 -32.44 6.75 -43.42
C GLY A 348 -31.03 6.69 -44.02
N ARG A 349 -29.99 6.45 -43.22
CA ARG A 349 -28.60 6.42 -43.74
C ARG A 349 -28.37 5.11 -44.50
N PRO A 350 -28.04 5.15 -45.80
CA PRO A 350 -27.82 3.94 -46.58
C PRO A 350 -26.73 3.08 -45.93
N GLN A 351 -27.07 1.84 -45.59
CA GLN A 351 -26.13 0.82 -45.12
C GLN A 351 -25.23 0.38 -46.29
N THR A 352 -24.35 1.26 -46.75
CA THR A 352 -23.20 0.86 -47.55
C THR A 352 -22.33 -0.01 -46.65
N GLY A 353 -22.05 -1.25 -47.09
CA GLY A 353 -21.36 -2.29 -46.31
C GLY A 353 -20.28 -1.74 -45.39
N ALA A 354 -20.29 -2.22 -44.13
CA ALA A 354 -19.46 -1.72 -43.04
C ALA A 354 -18.05 -1.36 -43.55
N PRO A 355 -17.75 -0.05 -43.71
CA PRO A 355 -16.49 0.35 -44.32
C PRO A 355 -15.37 -0.23 -43.47
N GLU A 356 -14.38 -0.85 -44.13
CA GLU A 356 -13.10 -1.22 -43.52
C GLU A 356 -12.68 -0.14 -42.52
N SER A 357 -12.29 -0.55 -41.31
CA SER A 357 -12.17 0.36 -40.17
C SER A 357 -11.41 1.63 -40.55
N ARG A 358 -12.10 2.78 -40.56
CA ARG A 358 -11.55 4.12 -40.87
C ARG A 358 -10.38 4.55 -39.96
N LEU A 359 -10.12 3.75 -38.93
CA LEU A 359 -9.01 3.90 -38.01
C LEU A 359 -7.81 3.08 -38.46
N LEU A 360 -6.73 3.76 -38.82
CA LEU A 360 -5.42 3.18 -39.01
C LEU A 360 -4.80 2.87 -37.65
N THR A 361 -4.25 1.67 -37.50
CA THR A 361 -3.43 1.32 -36.33
C THR A 361 -2.01 1.79 -36.58
N CYS A 362 -1.59 2.83 -35.87
CA CYS A 362 -0.29 3.47 -36.05
C CYS A 362 0.83 2.76 -35.30
N ASP A 363 0.53 2.25 -34.11
CA ASP A 363 1.48 1.53 -33.26
C ASP A 363 0.73 0.67 -32.23
N VAL A 364 1.39 -0.37 -31.72
CA VAL A 364 0.92 -1.15 -30.57
C VAL A 364 2.09 -1.30 -29.61
N ILE A 365 2.05 -0.55 -28.51
CA ILE A 365 3.09 -0.65 -27.48
C ILE A 365 2.67 -1.67 -26.42
N LYS A 366 3.67 -2.43 -25.96
CA LYS A 366 3.57 -3.44 -24.91
C LYS A 366 4.44 -3.03 -23.72
N GLU A 367 4.27 -3.70 -22.61
CA GLU A 367 5.11 -3.57 -21.44
C GLU A 367 6.61 -3.87 -21.74
N PRO A 368 7.56 -3.16 -21.08
CA PRO A 368 7.42 -1.92 -20.33
C PRO A 368 7.69 -0.69 -21.22
N ARG A 369 6.66 0.09 -21.52
CA ARG A 369 6.78 1.33 -22.32
C ARG A 369 6.04 2.49 -21.68
N LEU A 370 6.57 3.69 -21.86
CA LEU A 370 5.99 4.94 -21.40
C LEU A 370 5.23 5.61 -22.54
N PHE A 371 4.07 6.18 -22.25
CA PHE A 371 3.37 7.09 -23.17
C PHE A 371 2.71 8.22 -22.38
N CYS A 372 2.32 9.31 -23.05
CA CYS A 372 1.74 10.47 -22.38
C CYS A 372 0.74 11.21 -23.25
N THR A 373 -0.03 12.09 -22.60
CA THR A 373 -0.84 13.13 -23.24
C THR A 373 0.02 14.30 -23.71
N MET A 374 -0.39 15.05 -24.73
CA MET A 374 0.36 16.21 -25.21
C MET A 374 0.65 17.30 -24.16
N PRO A 375 -0.25 17.63 -23.22
CA PRO A 375 0.05 18.59 -22.15
C PRO A 375 1.20 18.15 -21.23
N PHE A 376 1.55 16.86 -21.20
CA PHE A 376 2.72 16.37 -20.47
C PHE A 376 4.03 16.84 -21.14
N LEU A 377 4.02 17.10 -22.45
CA LEU A 377 5.15 17.59 -23.28
C LEU A 377 5.24 19.13 -23.34
N PRO A 378 4.74 19.82 -22.31
CA PRO A 378 4.31 21.23 -22.35
C PRO A 378 3.75 21.74 -23.69
N LEU A 379 3.03 20.92 -24.45
CA LEU A 379 2.43 21.34 -25.72
C LEU A 379 0.93 21.54 -25.57
N SER A 380 0.46 22.75 -25.88
CA SER A 380 -0.97 23.09 -25.96
C SER A 380 -1.56 22.69 -27.31
N VAL A 381 -1.33 21.45 -27.73
CA VAL A 381 -1.85 20.91 -29.00
C VAL A 381 -2.84 19.78 -28.74
N ALA A 382 -3.69 19.51 -29.73
CA ALA A 382 -4.56 18.34 -29.71
C ALA A 382 -3.76 17.05 -29.76
N GLU A 383 -4.30 15.98 -29.17
CA GLU A 383 -3.67 14.67 -29.22
C GLU A 383 -3.56 14.18 -30.67
N PRO A 384 -2.38 13.75 -31.13
CA PRO A 384 -2.17 13.28 -32.50
C PRO A 384 -2.72 11.86 -32.75
N PHE A 385 -3.05 11.13 -31.68
CA PHE A 385 -3.52 9.75 -31.73
C PHE A 385 -4.65 9.52 -30.73
N SER A 386 -5.58 8.65 -31.09
CA SER A 386 -6.43 7.96 -30.13
C SER A 386 -5.65 6.79 -29.54
N VAL A 387 -5.66 6.62 -28.22
CA VAL A 387 -4.93 5.54 -27.56
C VAL A 387 -5.89 4.70 -26.75
N LYS A 388 -5.97 3.41 -27.10
CA LYS A 388 -6.91 2.47 -26.46
C LYS A 388 -6.19 1.26 -25.90
N ALA A 389 -6.66 0.77 -24.75
CA ALA A 389 -6.22 -0.49 -24.18
C ALA A 389 -6.63 -1.66 -25.10
N THR A 390 -5.67 -2.43 -25.62
CA THR A 390 -5.96 -3.64 -26.40
C THR A 390 -6.24 -4.84 -25.51
N THR A 391 -5.61 -4.89 -24.33
CA THR A 391 -5.85 -5.86 -23.25
C THR A 391 -6.24 -5.11 -21.98
N ALA A 392 -6.46 -5.82 -20.87
CA ALA A 392 -6.39 -5.17 -19.58
C ALA A 392 -4.97 -4.63 -19.39
N VAL A 393 -4.83 -3.38 -18.97
CA VAL A 393 -3.54 -2.70 -18.81
C VAL A 393 -3.34 -2.38 -17.34
N ASN A 394 -2.30 -2.94 -16.74
CA ASN A 394 -1.79 -2.44 -15.48
C ASN A 394 -0.71 -1.40 -15.80
N ALA A 395 -0.92 -0.16 -15.39
CA ALA A 395 0.04 0.91 -15.63
C ALA A 395 0.20 1.79 -14.40
N PHE A 396 1.40 2.33 -14.27
CA PHE A 396 1.72 3.40 -13.34
C PHE A 396 1.35 4.74 -13.97
N HIS A 397 0.37 5.43 -13.38
CA HIS A 397 -0.17 6.70 -13.83
C HIS A 397 0.44 7.87 -13.06
N LEU A 398 1.04 8.82 -13.76
CA LEU A 398 1.53 10.09 -13.24
C LEU A 398 0.69 11.22 -13.83
N GLY A 399 -0.04 11.97 -13.00
CA GLY A 399 -0.90 13.06 -13.48
C GLY A 399 -1.10 14.19 -12.47
N GLY A 400 -1.60 15.33 -12.95
CA GLY A 400 -1.95 16.50 -12.14
C GLY A 400 -0.79 17.00 -11.27
N ALA A 401 -1.08 17.32 -10.00
CA ALA A 401 -0.10 17.82 -9.04
C ALA A 401 1.07 16.85 -8.74
N SER A 402 0.97 15.57 -9.12
CA SER A 402 2.12 14.66 -9.02
C SER A 402 3.21 14.97 -10.04
N VAL A 403 2.85 15.50 -11.22
CA VAL A 403 3.81 15.91 -12.25
C VAL A 403 4.69 17.05 -11.73
N GLU A 404 4.10 18.01 -11.04
CA GLU A 404 4.80 19.17 -10.46
C GLU A 404 5.78 18.80 -9.35
N LYS A 405 5.56 17.65 -8.69
CA LYS A 405 6.44 17.15 -7.63
C LYS A 405 7.61 16.31 -8.17
N MET A 406 7.61 16.00 -9.46
CA MET A 406 8.69 15.23 -10.08
C MET A 406 9.96 16.09 -10.18
N PRO A 407 11.15 15.52 -9.93
CA PRO A 407 12.39 16.26 -10.11
C PRO A 407 12.57 16.75 -11.55
N VAL A 408 12.84 18.04 -11.71
CA VAL A 408 12.86 18.75 -13.01
C VAL A 408 13.74 18.06 -14.04
N MET A 409 14.94 17.63 -13.65
CA MET A 409 15.87 16.93 -14.55
C MET A 409 15.33 15.59 -15.06
N LEU A 410 14.63 14.84 -14.21
CA LEU A 410 13.98 13.60 -14.61
C LEU A 410 12.80 13.88 -15.53
N LEU A 411 11.98 14.87 -15.19
CA LEU A 411 10.82 15.25 -16.00
C LEU A 411 11.25 15.71 -17.39
N LYS A 412 12.34 16.47 -17.50
CA LYS A 412 12.97 16.84 -18.78
C LYS A 412 13.37 15.61 -19.58
N ALA A 413 14.10 14.67 -18.98
CA ALA A 413 14.53 13.45 -19.67
C ALA A 413 13.35 12.59 -20.13
N MET A 414 12.30 12.45 -19.31
CA MET A 414 11.07 11.77 -19.70
C MET A 414 10.39 12.45 -20.90
N ARG A 415 10.29 13.78 -20.90
CA ARG A 415 9.68 14.55 -21.98
C ARG A 415 10.45 14.44 -23.28
N GLU A 416 11.78 14.50 -23.24
CA GLU A 416 12.63 14.34 -24.42
C GLU A 416 12.46 12.95 -25.07
N ASP A 417 12.40 11.90 -24.26
CA ASP A 417 12.17 10.53 -24.74
C ASP A 417 10.78 10.37 -25.35
N LEU A 418 9.74 10.82 -24.64
CA LEU A 418 8.35 10.77 -25.10
C LEU A 418 8.10 11.60 -26.35
N PHE A 419 8.72 12.78 -26.45
CA PHE A 419 8.62 13.64 -27.63
C PHE A 419 9.24 12.94 -28.86
N ARG A 420 10.40 12.30 -28.68
CA ARG A 420 11.05 11.52 -29.73
C ARG A 420 10.17 10.37 -30.20
N GLU A 421 9.70 9.52 -29.29
CA GLU A 421 8.84 8.40 -29.68
C GLU A 421 7.55 8.85 -30.36
N THR A 422 6.94 9.94 -29.89
CA THR A 422 5.73 10.52 -30.52
C THR A 422 6.05 11.03 -31.92
N SER A 423 7.16 11.74 -32.11
CA SER A 423 7.59 12.21 -33.42
C SER A 423 7.86 11.04 -34.38
N ASP A 424 8.47 9.95 -33.90
CA ASP A 424 8.77 8.79 -34.73
C ASP A 424 7.48 8.08 -35.18
N ARG A 425 6.48 7.95 -34.30
CA ARG A 425 5.15 7.42 -34.65
C ARG A 425 4.45 8.26 -35.71
N VAL A 426 4.57 9.59 -35.62
CA VAL A 426 3.99 10.51 -36.62
C VAL A 426 4.66 10.33 -37.98
N LYS A 427 5.99 10.26 -38.01
CA LYS A 427 6.77 10.07 -39.25
C LYS A 427 6.55 8.70 -39.89
N ALA A 428 6.51 7.63 -39.10
CA ALA A 428 6.43 6.26 -39.59
C ALA A 428 5.13 5.94 -40.33
N ASN A 429 4.06 6.69 -40.08
CA ASN A 429 2.76 6.45 -40.65
C ASN A 429 2.46 7.32 -41.89
N ASP A 430 3.50 7.95 -42.47
CA ASP A 430 3.43 8.91 -43.58
C ASP A 430 2.24 9.85 -43.45
N LEU A 431 2.00 10.26 -42.21
CA LEU A 431 0.83 11.04 -41.89
C LEU A 431 1.07 12.40 -42.49
N ASP A 432 0.12 12.86 -43.32
CA ASP A 432 0.10 14.24 -43.78
C ASP A 432 0.43 15.12 -42.57
N PRO A 433 1.52 15.93 -42.66
CA PRO A 433 1.87 16.81 -41.57
C PRO A 433 0.59 17.54 -41.26
N PHE A 434 0.17 17.46 -39.99
CA PHE A 434 -1.03 18.14 -39.53
C PHE A 434 -1.11 19.49 -40.23
N PRO A 435 -2.29 20.00 -40.61
CA PRO A 435 -2.48 21.43 -40.69
C PRO A 435 -2.32 21.97 -39.26
N MET A 436 -1.09 21.91 -38.75
CA MET A 436 -0.60 22.67 -37.65
C MET A 436 -0.95 24.09 -38.08
N PRO A 437 -1.69 24.85 -37.25
CA PRO A 437 -1.72 26.28 -37.43
C PRO A 437 -0.26 26.71 -37.62
N LEU A 438 0.04 27.35 -38.76
CA LEU A 438 1.40 27.72 -39.19
C LEU A 438 2.16 28.59 -38.16
N ASP A 439 1.54 28.93 -37.03
CA ASP A 439 2.07 29.75 -35.94
C ASP A 439 2.64 28.98 -34.74
N LEU A 440 2.74 27.65 -34.78
CA LEU A 440 3.47 26.88 -33.75
C LEU A 440 4.99 26.93 -33.97
N ARG A 441 5.56 28.14 -34.04
CA ARG A 441 6.99 28.31 -33.73
C ARG A 441 7.13 28.06 -32.23
N PRO A 442 8.13 27.27 -31.78
CA PRO A 442 8.44 27.21 -30.35
C PRO A 442 8.62 28.63 -29.86
N ALA A 443 7.95 29.00 -28.77
CA ALA A 443 8.15 30.29 -28.12
C ALA A 443 9.66 30.50 -28.02
N THR A 444 10.16 31.52 -28.74
CA THR A 444 11.58 31.85 -28.77
C THR A 444 12.08 31.88 -27.33
N SER A 445 13.27 31.30 -27.12
CA SER A 445 13.94 30.93 -25.86
C SER A 445 14.00 31.98 -24.74
N ALA A 446 13.41 33.16 -24.90
CA ALA A 446 13.33 34.21 -23.90
C ALA A 446 12.19 34.04 -22.87
N GLN A 447 11.19 33.17 -23.10
CA GLN A 447 10.09 32.94 -22.14
C GLN A 447 10.15 31.60 -21.40
N SER A 448 11.07 30.70 -21.76
CA SER A 448 11.25 29.41 -21.08
C SER A 448 12.17 29.46 -19.86
N GLU A 449 12.88 30.55 -19.60
CA GLU A 449 13.66 30.71 -18.36
C GLU A 449 12.78 31.04 -17.14
N VAL A 450 11.50 31.36 -17.33
CA VAL A 450 10.56 31.68 -16.23
C VAL A 450 9.59 30.53 -15.93
N CYS A 451 9.56 29.47 -16.74
CA CYS A 451 8.69 28.30 -16.56
C CYS A 451 9.45 26.94 -16.59
N LEU A 452 10.72 26.92 -16.15
CA LEU A 452 11.50 25.71 -15.93
C LEU A 452 12.05 25.62 -14.51
#